data_AF-A0A329NTZ9-F1
#
_entry.id   AF-A0A329NTZ9-F1
#
_cell.length_a   1.000
_cell.length_b   1.000
_cell.length_c   1.000
_cell.angle_alpha   90.00
_cell.angle_beta   90.00
_cell.angle_gamma   90.00
#
_symmetry.space_group_name_H-M   'P 1'
#
loop_
_entity.id
_entity.type
_entity.pdbx_description
1 polymer ?
#
loop_
_entity_poly.entity_id
_entity_poly.type
_entity_poly.pdbx_seq_one_letter_code
_entity_poly.pdbx_strand_id
1 'polypeptide(L)' 'MTTTPFSPRGTEAEIEEGTAFAPKFDADGLIPVVATDAKSGEVLMFAWM' A
#
# COMPACT_ATOMS: atom_id res chain seq x y z
N MET A 1 16.92 8.23 -12.88
CA MET A 1 16.64 7.61 -11.57
C MET A 1 15.47 8.37 -10.97
N THR A 2 14.26 7.83 -11.07
CA THR A 2 13.08 8.41 -10.40
C THR A 2 13.20 8.11 -8.91
N THR A 3 13.41 9.14 -8.10
CA THR A 3 13.37 9.01 -6.65
C THR A 3 11.92 8.75 -6.25
N THR A 4 11.62 7.52 -5.85
CA THR A 4 10.31 7.17 -5.29
C THR A 4 10.29 7.57 -3.81
N PRO A 5 9.17 8.10 -3.28
CA PRO A 5 9.06 8.51 -1.87
C PRO A 5 8.94 7.32 -0.91
N PHE A 6 8.83 6.10 -1.44
CA PHE A 6 8.64 4.85 -0.70
C PHE A 6 9.98 4.17 -0.38
N SER A 7 10.02 3.49 0.76
CA SER A 7 11.16 2.66 1.13
C SER A 7 11.28 1.45 0.19
N PRO A 8 12.51 0.97 -0.07
CA PRO A 8 12.69 -0.30 -0.75
C PRO A 8 12.07 -1.43 0.08
N ARG A 9 11.60 -2.51 -0.58
CA ARG A 9 11.08 -3.68 0.12
C ARG A 9 12.22 -4.43 0.83
N GLY A 10 12.03 -4.73 2.11
CA GLY A 10 12.95 -5.52 2.91
C GLY A 10 12.60 -7.00 2.95
N THR A 11 13.07 -7.67 4.01
CA THR A 11 12.71 -9.02 4.42
C THR A 11 11.23 -9.10 4.85
N GLU A 12 10.71 -10.32 4.96
CA GLU A 12 9.33 -10.58 5.41
C GLU A 12 9.05 -9.95 6.79
N ALA A 13 9.97 -10.10 7.75
CA ALA A 13 9.86 -9.47 9.06
C ALA A 13 9.81 -7.93 8.98
N GLU A 14 10.61 -7.32 8.09
CA GLU A 14 10.58 -5.86 7.90
C GLU A 14 9.30 -5.38 7.20
N ILE A 15 8.65 -6.22 6.40
CA ILE A 15 7.38 -5.90 5.73
C ILE A 15 6.21 -5.97 6.70
N GLU A 16 6.16 -6.99 7.56
CA GLU A 16 5.05 -7.25 8.47
C GLU A 16 5.14 -6.46 9.79
N GLU A 17 6.36 -6.28 10.31
CA GLU A 17 6.58 -5.68 11.64
C GLU A 17 7.30 -4.32 11.59
N GLY A 18 7.84 -3.95 10.43
CA GLY A 18 8.57 -2.70 10.25
C GLY A 18 7.66 -1.47 10.16
N THR A 19 8.27 -0.29 10.33
CA THR A 19 7.57 1.01 10.23
C THR A 19 7.79 1.71 8.89
N ALA A 20 8.65 1.14 8.04
CA ALA A 20 8.94 1.67 6.71
C ALA A 20 7.79 1.39 5.75
N PHE A 21 7.26 2.43 5.10
CA PHE A 21 6.21 2.25 4.10
C PHE A 21 6.82 1.77 2.76
N ALA A 22 6.64 0.48 2.47
CA ALA A 22 7.19 -0.21 1.29
C ALA A 22 6.10 -0.97 0.50
N PRO A 23 5.12 -0.26 -0.11
CA PRO A 23 4.03 -0.87 -0.87
C PRO A 23 4.53 -1.72 -2.04
N LYS A 24 3.80 -2.79 -2.35
CA LYS A 24 4.04 -3.65 -3.51
C LYS A 24 3.12 -3.25 -4.65
N PHE A 25 3.68 -2.60 -5.66
CA PHE A 25 2.99 -2.28 -6.90
C PHE A 25 2.90 -3.50 -7.82
N ASP A 26 1.86 -3.52 -8.67
CA ASP A 26 1.74 -4.47 -9.77
C ASP A 26 2.56 -4.05 -11.00
N ALA A 27 2.33 -4.73 -12.13
CA ALA A 27 3.05 -4.47 -13.38
C ALA A 27 2.73 -3.10 -14.00
N ASP A 28 1.57 -2.53 -13.68
CA ASP A 28 1.13 -1.22 -14.15
C ASP A 28 1.53 -0.08 -13.18
N GLY A 29 2.16 -0.44 -12.06
CA GLY A 29 2.59 0.50 -11.04
C GLY A 29 1.48 0.90 -10.08
N LEU A 30 0.44 0.08 -9.91
CA LEU A 30 -0.74 0.35 -9.09
C LEU A 30 -0.80 -0.53 -7.83
N ILE A 31 -1.56 -0.09 -6.82
CA ILE A 31 -1.95 -0.88 -5.64
C ILE A 31 -3.48 -0.99 -5.51
N PRO A 32 -4.02 -2.15 -5.11
CA PRO A 32 -5.45 -2.28 -4.82
C PRO A 32 -5.80 -1.57 -3.50
N VAL A 33 -6.92 -0.86 -3.49
CA VAL A 33 -7.38 -0.11 -2.31
C VAL A 33 -8.87 -0.34 -2.07
N VAL A 34 -9.21 -0.47 -0.79
CA VAL A 34 -10.60 -0.51 -0.30
C VAL A 34 -10.85 0.75 0.51
N ALA A 35 -11.82 1.57 0.09
CA ALA A 35 -12.26 2.73 0.86
C ALA A 35 -13.41 2.33 1.77
N THR A 36 -13.31 2.68 3.04
CA THR A 36 -14.36 2.45 4.04
C THR A 36 -14.85 3.76 4.64
N ASP A 37 -16.11 3.78 5.09
CA ASP A 37 -16.61 4.87 5.91
C ASP A 37 -15.87 4.89 7.25
N ALA A 38 -15.32 6.04 7.62
CA ALA A 38 -14.43 6.18 8.77
C ALA A 38 -15.12 5.95 10.14
N LYS A 39 -16.45 5.99 10.21
CA LYS A 39 -17.20 5.80 11.46
C LYS A 39 -17.74 4.37 11.59
N SER A 40 -18.33 3.85 10.53
CA SER A 40 -19.03 2.56 10.52
C SER A 40 -18.16 1.40 10.05
N GLY A 41 -17.09 1.68 9.29
CA GLY A 41 -16.29 0.65 8.62
C GLY A 41 -16.98 0.04 7.39
N GLU A 42 -18.12 0.58 6.95
CA GLU A 42 -18.80 0.12 5.74
C GLU A 42 -17.89 0.26 4.51
N VAL A 43 -17.80 -0.79 3.69
CA VAL A 43 -17.02 -0.76 2.45
C VAL A 43 -17.77 0.05 1.40
N LEU A 44 -17.14 1.11 0.90
CA LEU A 44 -17.75 2.03 -0.07
C LEU A 44 -17.26 1.76 -1.51
N MET A 45 -15.99 1.39 -1.67
CA MET A 45 -15.36 1.28 -2.99
C MET A 45 -14.16 0.33 -2.99
N PHE A 46 -13.96 -0.36 -4.11
CA PHE A 46 -12.71 -0.99 -4.49
C PHE A 46 -12.13 -0.27 -5.72
N ALA A 47 -10.85 0.09 -5.68
CA ALA A 47 -10.17 0.88 -6.72
C ALA A 47 -8.65 0.59 -6.76
N TRP A 48 -7.96 1.28 -7.68
CA TRP A 48 -6.50 1.24 -7.83
C TRP A 48 -5.89 2.62 -7.56
N MET A 49 -4.75 2.68 -6.87
CA MET A 49 -3.94 3.89 -6.63
C MET A 49 -2.56 3.77 -7.25
#